data_AF-A0A4Y8CW75-F1
#
_entry.id   AF-A0A4Y8CW75-F1
#
_cell.length_a   1.000
_cell.length_b   1.000
_cell.length_c   1.000
_cell.angle_alpha   90.00
_cell.angle_beta   90.00
_cell.angle_gamma   90.00
#
_symmetry.space_group_name_H-M   'P 1'
#
loop_
_entity.id
_entity.type
_entity.pdbx_description
1 polymer ?
#
loop_
_entity_poly.entity_id
_entity_poly.type
_entity_poly.pdbx_seq_one_letter_code
_entity_poly.pdbx_strand_id
1 'polypeptide(L)'
;MSASDTALLTEHLTYRPIAVIDDIINSINLLAFRAIDALEKGLFAAPPSSIGFTPTSTLSAEEVATQCQHEIENGVYKLETLLNAKIDKNFDKMEIYLLRNVFAVPPDIKDWIRLSHYEGLDFRSVEENGEGADGVPTSETVTVQRKRLRETMKLNAVLRAEKERNERTIAALKGVISPSQSSAKKTVKTEDGTEMEVDVEDDERPSLAFLQKKGNLTKDGKHPIATTTEFALAQLPALKQLLDNLGPRLKELSEGDGMAGMVGEQEKSWRRERLEFIEKETRRHLENVRGLELGSQGEVRDGEWQGEGRKLGNGEVEDLEKVIGMFESHAAPPEDGDGNAMDEGA
;
A
#
# COMPACT_ATOMS: atom_id res chain seq x y z
N MET A 1 -23.87 -14.02 -28.74
CA MET A 1 -23.49 -14.33 -27.35
C MET A 1 -24.20 -13.33 -26.47
N SER A 2 -25.01 -13.76 -25.51
CA SER A 2 -25.71 -12.80 -24.64
C SER A 2 -24.73 -12.21 -23.62
N ALA A 3 -24.96 -10.98 -23.16
CA ALA A 3 -24.06 -10.28 -22.23
C ALA A 3 -23.84 -11.07 -20.92
N SER A 4 -24.84 -11.83 -20.48
CA SER A 4 -24.74 -12.70 -19.31
C SER A 4 -23.90 -13.96 -19.57
N ASP A 5 -23.87 -14.50 -20.79
CA ASP A 5 -22.98 -15.63 -21.12
C ASP A 5 -21.52 -15.17 -21.09
N THR A 6 -21.25 -13.98 -21.65
CA THR A 6 -19.90 -13.39 -21.58
C THR A 6 -19.49 -13.14 -20.15
N ALA A 7 -20.38 -12.65 -19.29
CA ALA A 7 -20.09 -12.39 -17.87
C ALA A 7 -19.75 -13.69 -17.11
N LEU A 8 -20.60 -14.71 -17.24
CA LEU A 8 -20.40 -16.01 -16.59
C LEU A 8 -19.08 -16.66 -17.04
N LEU A 9 -18.81 -16.65 -18.34
CA LEU A 9 -17.57 -17.20 -18.88
C LEU A 9 -16.35 -16.38 -18.48
N THR A 10 -16.46 -15.04 -18.44
CA THR A 10 -15.35 -14.19 -17.97
C THR A 10 -15.04 -14.40 -16.49
N GLU A 11 -16.07 -14.63 -15.69
CA GLU A 11 -15.92 -14.89 -14.26
C GLU A 11 -15.30 -16.26 -14.03
N HIS A 12 -15.75 -17.28 -14.78
CA HIS A 12 -15.19 -18.62 -14.70
C HIS A 12 -13.73 -18.68 -15.17
N LEU A 13 -13.42 -18.09 -16.32
CA LEU A 13 -12.10 -18.16 -16.95
C LEU A 13 -11.13 -17.13 -16.37
N THR A 14 -11.62 -16.12 -15.64
CA THR A 14 -10.86 -14.94 -15.17
C THR A 14 -10.35 -14.02 -16.28
N TYR A 15 -10.67 -14.31 -17.53
CA TYR A 15 -10.36 -13.51 -18.71
C TYR A 15 -11.51 -13.57 -19.71
N ARG A 16 -11.56 -12.62 -20.65
CA ARG A 16 -12.58 -12.61 -21.71
C ARG A 16 -12.25 -13.65 -22.78
N PRO A 17 -13.19 -14.52 -23.19
CA PRO A 17 -12.94 -15.53 -24.23
C PRO A 17 -12.32 -14.98 -25.52
N ILE A 18 -12.71 -13.76 -25.93
CA ILE A 18 -12.15 -13.10 -27.12
C ILE A 18 -10.65 -12.82 -26.98
N ALA A 19 -10.14 -12.55 -25.78
CA ALA A 19 -8.72 -12.25 -25.55
C ALA A 19 -7.83 -13.46 -25.90
N VAL A 20 -8.27 -14.69 -25.60
CA VAL A 20 -7.54 -15.90 -26.00
C VAL A 20 -7.53 -16.08 -27.51
N ILE A 21 -8.63 -15.74 -28.18
CA ILE A 21 -8.72 -15.82 -29.63
C ILE A 21 -7.78 -14.78 -30.26
N ASP A 22 -7.79 -13.56 -29.76
CA ASP A 22 -6.88 -12.48 -30.19
C ASP A 22 -5.41 -12.90 -30.03
N ASP A 23 -5.05 -13.49 -28.87
CA ASP A 23 -3.70 -13.99 -28.61
C ASP A 23 -3.30 -15.11 -29.57
N ILE A 24 -4.21 -16.03 -29.90
CA ILE A 24 -3.98 -17.09 -30.90
C ILE A 24 -3.71 -16.48 -32.27
N ILE A 25 -4.56 -15.53 -32.73
CA ILE A 25 -4.41 -14.87 -34.02
C ILE A 25 -3.07 -14.12 -34.08
N ASN A 26 -2.74 -13.36 -33.04
CA ASN A 26 -1.48 -12.64 -32.93
C ASN A 26 -0.27 -13.59 -32.99
N SER A 27 -0.33 -14.72 -32.27
CA SER A 27 0.75 -15.70 -32.26
C SER A 27 0.99 -16.34 -33.64
N ILE A 28 -0.08 -16.55 -34.40
CA ILE A 28 -0.02 -17.20 -35.72
C ILE A 28 0.44 -16.23 -36.79
N ASN A 29 0.01 -14.97 -36.73
CA ASN A 29 0.56 -13.92 -37.56
C ASN A 29 2.06 -13.76 -37.33
N LEU A 30 2.50 -13.73 -36.07
CA LEU A 30 3.93 -13.68 -35.74
C LEU A 30 4.71 -14.90 -36.26
N LEU A 31 4.12 -16.10 -36.16
CA LEU A 31 4.74 -17.33 -36.68
C LEU A 31 4.82 -17.31 -38.22
N ALA A 32 3.79 -16.83 -38.89
CA ALA A 32 3.72 -16.72 -40.34
C ALA A 32 4.82 -15.79 -40.87
N PHE A 33 4.96 -14.58 -40.29
CA PHE A 33 6.04 -13.66 -40.65
C PHE A 33 7.42 -14.30 -40.44
N ARG A 34 7.65 -14.94 -39.29
CA ARG A 34 8.92 -15.63 -39.02
C ARG A 34 9.21 -16.76 -40.00
N ALA A 35 8.20 -17.51 -40.44
CA ALA A 35 8.35 -18.58 -41.40
C ALA A 35 8.68 -18.04 -42.80
N ILE A 36 8.05 -16.93 -43.20
CA ILE A 36 8.32 -16.24 -44.47
C ILE A 36 9.76 -15.67 -44.46
N ASP A 37 10.16 -14.99 -43.39
CA ASP A 37 11.53 -14.49 -43.23
C ASP A 37 12.57 -15.62 -43.29
N ALA A 38 12.27 -16.75 -42.66
CA ALA A 38 13.14 -17.92 -42.67
C ALA A 38 13.22 -18.56 -44.06
N LEU A 39 12.10 -18.58 -44.79
CA LEU A 39 12.04 -19.05 -46.18
C LEU A 39 12.86 -18.14 -47.10
N GLU A 40 12.70 -16.83 -46.99
CA GLU A 40 13.45 -15.85 -47.78
C GLU A 40 14.96 -15.98 -47.54
N LYS A 41 15.38 -16.01 -46.26
CA LYS A 41 16.79 -16.24 -45.89
C LYS A 41 17.31 -17.59 -46.39
N GLY A 42 16.48 -18.63 -46.34
CA GLY A 42 16.82 -19.97 -46.83
C GLY A 42 17.02 -19.99 -48.36
N LEU A 43 16.18 -19.26 -49.10
CA LEU A 43 16.28 -19.14 -50.55
C LEU A 43 17.50 -18.31 -50.95
N PHE A 44 17.82 -17.22 -50.24
CA PHE A 44 19.04 -16.44 -50.50
C PHE A 44 20.34 -17.20 -50.16
N ALA A 45 20.30 -18.11 -49.18
CA ALA A 45 21.45 -18.94 -48.83
C ALA A 45 21.74 -20.05 -49.86
N ALA A 46 20.73 -20.45 -50.63
CA ALA A 46 20.87 -21.50 -51.63
C ALA A 46 21.52 -20.96 -52.92
N PRO A 47 22.44 -21.72 -53.56
CA PRO A 47 23.06 -21.27 -54.80
C PRO A 47 22.01 -21.18 -55.93
N PRO A 48 22.06 -20.16 -56.81
CA PRO A 48 21.06 -19.96 -57.87
C PRO A 48 20.85 -21.18 -58.77
N SER A 49 21.92 -21.94 -59.02
CA SER A 49 21.88 -23.19 -59.80
C SER A 49 21.02 -24.29 -59.17
N SER A 50 20.88 -24.33 -57.85
CA SER A 50 20.05 -25.31 -57.13
C SER A 50 18.56 -24.98 -57.17
N ILE A 51 18.23 -23.70 -57.32
CA ILE A 51 16.86 -23.18 -57.39
C ILE A 51 16.31 -23.29 -58.83
N GLY A 52 17.19 -23.50 -59.82
CA GLY A 52 16.84 -23.64 -61.24
C GLY A 52 17.27 -22.45 -62.10
N PHE A 53 18.01 -21.49 -61.54
CA PHE A 53 18.59 -20.39 -62.30
C PHE A 53 19.94 -20.81 -62.89
N THR A 54 19.92 -21.26 -64.14
CA THR A 54 21.14 -21.56 -64.91
C THR A 54 21.48 -20.39 -65.82
N PRO A 55 22.76 -19.97 -65.89
CA PRO A 55 23.18 -18.94 -66.83
C PRO A 55 22.93 -19.43 -68.27
N THR A 56 22.04 -18.74 -68.97
CA THR A 56 21.82 -18.96 -70.41
C THR A 56 22.82 -18.09 -71.19
N SER A 57 23.15 -18.48 -72.43
CA SER A 57 24.17 -17.83 -73.27
C SER A 57 23.99 -16.31 -73.52
N THR A 58 22.87 -15.73 -73.10
CA THR A 58 22.51 -14.31 -73.25
C THR A 58 22.72 -13.46 -72.00
N LEU A 59 22.95 -14.06 -70.83
CA LEU A 59 23.03 -13.34 -69.55
C LEU A 59 24.29 -13.75 -68.77
N SER A 60 24.98 -12.75 -68.22
CA SER A 60 26.13 -12.94 -67.34
C SER A 60 25.72 -13.56 -66.00
N ALA A 61 26.67 -14.15 -65.28
CA ALA A 61 26.41 -14.76 -63.97
C ALA A 61 25.88 -13.74 -62.93
N GLU A 62 26.28 -12.47 -63.03
CA GLU A 62 25.84 -11.39 -62.16
C GLU A 62 24.39 -10.97 -62.46
N GLU A 63 24.00 -10.91 -63.74
CA GLU A 63 22.62 -10.62 -64.16
C GLU A 63 21.65 -11.74 -63.75
N VAL A 64 22.10 -13.00 -63.78
CA VAL A 64 21.31 -14.14 -63.33
C VAL A 64 21.12 -14.12 -61.81
N ALA A 65 22.13 -13.68 -61.05
CA ALA A 65 22.04 -13.55 -59.60
C ALA A 65 21.07 -12.44 -59.18
N THR A 66 21.11 -11.28 -59.85
CA THR A 66 20.17 -10.18 -59.57
C THR A 66 18.74 -10.51 -59.98
N GLN A 67 18.56 -11.21 -61.11
CA GLN A 67 17.25 -11.70 -61.53
C GLN A 67 16.68 -12.72 -60.54
N CYS A 68 17.51 -13.66 -60.06
CA CYS A 68 17.15 -14.63 -59.04
C CYS A 68 16.69 -13.93 -57.75
N GLN A 69 17.44 -12.94 -57.27
CA GLN A 69 17.05 -12.17 -56.08
C GLN A 69 15.69 -11.49 -56.26
N HIS A 70 15.48 -10.78 -57.37
CA HIS A 70 14.23 -10.10 -57.62
C HIS A 70 13.04 -11.06 -57.78
N GLU A 71 13.25 -12.24 -58.36
CA GLU A 71 12.21 -13.26 -58.49
C GLU A 71 11.86 -13.90 -57.14
N ILE A 72 12.86 -14.14 -56.28
CA ILE A 72 12.66 -14.61 -54.91
C ILE A 72 11.86 -13.58 -54.12
N GLU A 73 12.26 -12.30 -54.10
CA GLU A 73 11.55 -11.24 -53.38
C GLU A 73 10.09 -11.12 -53.84
N ASN A 74 9.86 -11.11 -55.15
CA ASN A 74 8.51 -11.05 -55.72
C ASN A 74 7.67 -12.29 -55.37
N GLY A 75 8.29 -13.47 -55.36
CA GLY A 75 7.63 -14.73 -55.01
C GLY A 75 7.26 -14.80 -53.54
N VAL A 76 8.19 -14.43 -52.66
CA VAL A 76 8.02 -14.35 -51.20
C VAL A 76 6.92 -13.34 -50.88
N TYR A 77 6.93 -12.16 -51.49
CA TYR A 77 5.89 -11.14 -51.28
C TYR A 77 4.49 -11.61 -51.71
N LYS A 78 4.37 -12.31 -52.85
CA LYS A 78 3.11 -12.91 -53.30
C LYS A 78 2.63 -14.01 -52.34
N LEU A 79 3.55 -14.82 -51.83
CA LEU A 79 3.26 -15.87 -50.87
C LEU A 79 2.80 -15.29 -49.54
N GLU A 80 3.46 -14.25 -49.04
CA GLU A 80 3.07 -13.50 -47.84
C GLU A 80 1.65 -12.95 -47.97
N THR A 81 1.38 -12.24 -49.08
CA THR A 81 0.06 -11.67 -49.34
C THR A 81 -1.02 -12.76 -49.37
N LEU A 82 -0.75 -13.89 -50.02
CA LEU A 82 -1.68 -15.02 -50.09
C LEU A 82 -1.88 -15.64 -48.70
N LEU A 83 -0.79 -15.88 -47.96
CA LEU A 83 -0.81 -16.51 -46.66
C LEU A 83 -1.61 -15.66 -45.66
N ASN A 84 -1.36 -14.36 -45.60
CA ASN A 84 -2.10 -13.42 -44.75
C ASN A 84 -3.60 -13.45 -45.08
N ALA A 85 -3.97 -13.34 -46.35
CA ALA A 85 -5.37 -13.41 -46.76
C ALA A 85 -6.06 -14.76 -46.42
N LYS A 86 -5.29 -15.86 -46.38
CA LYS A 86 -5.80 -17.18 -45.98
C LYS A 86 -5.88 -17.37 -44.48
N ILE A 87 -4.90 -16.84 -43.74
CA ILE A 87 -4.91 -16.82 -42.29
C ILE A 87 -6.13 -16.02 -41.83
N ASP A 88 -6.27 -14.76 -42.22
CA ASP A 88 -7.41 -13.91 -41.85
C ASP A 88 -8.75 -14.63 -42.07
N LYS A 89 -8.99 -15.11 -43.30
CA LYS A 89 -10.26 -15.79 -43.63
C LYS A 89 -10.54 -17.07 -42.83
N ASN A 90 -9.52 -17.85 -42.51
CA ASN A 90 -9.69 -19.11 -41.78
C ASN A 90 -9.77 -18.88 -40.27
N PHE A 91 -9.04 -17.89 -39.76
CA PHE A 91 -9.05 -17.52 -38.35
C PHE A 91 -10.31 -16.73 -37.98
N ASP A 92 -10.88 -15.92 -38.87
CA ASP A 92 -12.23 -15.34 -38.70
C ASP A 92 -13.29 -16.45 -38.52
N LYS A 93 -13.20 -17.51 -39.32
CA LYS A 93 -14.12 -18.67 -39.20
C LYS A 93 -13.89 -19.43 -37.90
N MET A 94 -12.64 -19.55 -37.48
CA MET A 94 -12.29 -20.19 -36.22
C MET A 94 -12.82 -19.37 -35.04
N GLU A 95 -12.65 -18.05 -35.04
CA GLU A 95 -13.19 -17.14 -34.03
C GLU A 95 -14.70 -17.35 -33.89
N ILE A 96 -15.43 -17.29 -35.01
CA ILE A 96 -16.88 -17.49 -35.02
C ILE A 96 -17.24 -18.88 -34.47
N TYR A 97 -16.51 -19.93 -34.88
CA TYR A 97 -16.76 -21.29 -34.40
C TYR A 97 -16.50 -21.43 -32.89
N LEU A 98 -15.38 -20.89 -32.39
CA LEU A 98 -14.99 -20.94 -30.98
C LEU A 98 -16.00 -20.19 -30.12
N LEU A 99 -16.38 -18.97 -30.48
CA LEU A 99 -17.36 -18.17 -29.74
C LEU A 99 -18.77 -18.76 -29.78
N ARG A 100 -19.10 -19.54 -30.83
CA ARG A 100 -20.43 -20.15 -30.97
C ARG A 100 -20.54 -21.52 -30.30
N ASN A 101 -19.45 -22.30 -30.23
CA ASN A 101 -19.52 -23.70 -29.82
C ASN A 101 -18.67 -24.03 -28.58
N VAL A 102 -17.47 -23.46 -28.45
CA VAL A 102 -16.55 -23.78 -27.35
C VAL A 102 -16.77 -22.84 -26.18
N PHE A 103 -16.71 -21.54 -26.43
CA PHE A 103 -16.98 -20.48 -25.47
C PHE A 103 -18.45 -20.06 -25.51
N ALA A 104 -19.35 -21.05 -25.50
CA ALA A 104 -20.78 -20.83 -25.50
C ALA A 104 -21.43 -21.68 -24.42
N VAL A 105 -22.37 -21.07 -23.70
CA VAL A 105 -23.18 -21.74 -22.68
C VAL A 105 -24.53 -22.07 -23.31
N PRO A 106 -24.98 -23.34 -23.30
CA PRO A 106 -26.32 -23.70 -23.73
C PRO A 106 -27.38 -22.96 -22.91
N PRO A 107 -28.42 -22.39 -23.55
CA PRO A 107 -29.43 -21.60 -22.84
C PRO A 107 -30.17 -22.43 -21.79
N ASP A 108 -30.36 -23.72 -22.05
CA ASP A 108 -31.11 -24.64 -21.18
C ASP A 108 -30.42 -24.88 -19.81
N ILE A 109 -29.10 -24.74 -19.75
CA ILE A 109 -28.29 -25.05 -18.57
C ILE A 109 -27.84 -23.78 -17.86
N LYS A 110 -27.95 -22.61 -18.51
CA LYS A 110 -27.44 -21.33 -18.04
C LYS A 110 -27.84 -21.00 -16.60
N ASP A 111 -29.11 -21.15 -16.27
CA ASP A 111 -29.64 -20.80 -14.95
C ASP A 111 -29.28 -21.83 -13.86
N TRP A 112 -28.77 -22.99 -14.28
CA TRP A 112 -28.35 -24.08 -13.39
C TRP A 112 -26.84 -24.11 -13.14
N ILE A 113 -26.06 -23.26 -13.82
CA ILE A 113 -24.62 -23.18 -13.64
C ILE A 113 -24.30 -22.34 -12.40
N ARG A 114 -23.67 -22.97 -11.40
CA ARG A 114 -23.09 -22.30 -10.23
C ARG A 114 -21.57 -22.41 -10.30
N LEU A 115 -20.87 -21.28 -10.26
CA LEU A 115 -19.41 -21.26 -10.18
C LEU A 115 -18.96 -21.57 -8.75
N SER A 116 -17.72 -22.06 -8.59
CA SER A 116 -17.20 -22.52 -7.29
C SER A 116 -17.18 -21.45 -6.21
N HIS A 117 -16.93 -20.17 -6.55
CA HIS A 117 -16.94 -19.08 -5.58
C HIS A 117 -18.34 -18.68 -5.12
N TYR A 118 -19.40 -19.20 -5.76
CA TYR A 118 -20.76 -19.08 -5.25
C TYR A 118 -21.10 -20.17 -4.23
N GLU A 119 -20.25 -21.17 -3.98
CA GLU A 119 -20.49 -22.22 -2.99
C GLU A 119 -20.55 -21.60 -1.58
N GLY A 120 -21.64 -21.88 -0.84
CA GLY A 120 -21.87 -21.31 0.50
C GLY A 120 -22.50 -19.92 0.53
N LEU A 121 -22.74 -19.30 -0.63
CA LEU A 121 -23.56 -18.09 -0.75
C LEU A 121 -25.02 -18.49 -0.99
N ASP A 122 -25.82 -18.48 0.08
CA ASP A 122 -27.27 -18.70 0.01
C ASP A 122 -28.00 -17.37 0.23
N PHE A 123 -28.43 -16.73 -0.86
CA PHE A 123 -29.13 -15.43 -0.80
C PHE A 123 -30.62 -15.54 -0.46
N ARG A 124 -31.18 -16.76 -0.41
CA ARG A 124 -32.58 -17.01 -0.04
C ARG A 124 -32.93 -16.45 1.33
N SER A 125 -32.00 -16.52 2.28
CA SER A 125 -32.20 -15.98 3.62
C SER A 125 -32.31 -14.45 3.66
N VAL A 126 -31.77 -13.75 2.66
CA VAL A 126 -31.85 -12.29 2.53
C VAL A 126 -33.18 -11.87 1.89
N GLU A 127 -33.64 -12.63 0.88
CA GLU A 127 -34.92 -12.36 0.19
C GLU A 127 -36.13 -12.63 1.08
N GLU A 128 -36.11 -13.71 1.89
CA GLU A 128 -37.26 -14.10 2.73
C GLU A 128 -37.39 -13.29 4.02
N ASN A 129 -36.28 -12.86 4.61
CA ASN A 129 -36.27 -12.26 5.96
C ASN A 129 -36.07 -10.73 5.96
N GLY A 130 -35.86 -10.11 4.79
CA GLY A 130 -35.56 -8.69 4.68
C GLY A 130 -34.20 -8.30 5.28
N GLU A 131 -33.80 -7.05 5.05
CA GLU A 131 -32.61 -6.44 5.65
C GLU A 131 -32.75 -6.44 7.19
N GLY A 132 -32.23 -7.46 7.87
CA GLY A 132 -32.34 -7.56 9.34
C GLY A 132 -32.47 -8.97 9.93
N ALA A 133 -32.38 -10.03 9.12
CA ALA A 133 -32.36 -11.40 9.64
C ALA A 133 -31.14 -11.65 10.54
N ASP A 134 -31.38 -12.17 11.75
CA ASP A 134 -30.37 -12.50 12.75
C ASP A 134 -29.21 -13.32 12.14
N GLY A 135 -28.06 -12.68 11.94
CA GLY A 135 -26.82 -13.31 11.48
C GLY A 135 -26.30 -12.87 10.11
N VAL A 136 -27.06 -12.10 9.33
CA VAL A 136 -26.53 -11.50 8.08
C VAL A 136 -25.73 -10.25 8.44
N PRO A 137 -24.43 -10.15 8.10
CA PRO A 137 -23.63 -8.99 8.44
C PRO A 137 -24.07 -7.76 7.63
N THR A 138 -24.91 -6.92 8.23
CA THR A 138 -25.28 -5.60 7.69
C THR A 138 -24.07 -4.66 7.72
N SER A 139 -24.01 -3.69 6.82
CA SER A 139 -22.97 -2.62 6.81
C SER A 139 -22.81 -1.98 8.19
N GLU A 140 -23.91 -1.75 8.90
CA GLU A 140 -23.94 -1.23 10.27
C GLU A 140 -23.18 -2.14 11.25
N THR A 141 -23.44 -3.45 11.23
CA THR A 141 -22.75 -4.41 12.12
C THR A 141 -21.23 -4.41 11.88
N VAL A 142 -20.81 -4.28 10.62
CA VAL A 142 -19.39 -4.17 10.24
C VAL A 142 -18.79 -2.87 10.77
N THR A 143 -19.51 -1.74 10.68
CA THR A 143 -19.01 -0.46 11.24
C THR A 143 -18.89 -0.52 12.76
N VAL A 144 -19.83 -1.16 13.46
CA VAL A 144 -19.78 -1.35 14.91
C VAL A 144 -18.58 -2.22 15.30
N GLN A 145 -18.34 -3.32 14.58
CA GLN A 145 -17.17 -4.17 14.80
C GLN A 145 -15.86 -3.42 14.54
N ARG A 146 -15.80 -2.59 13.49
CA ARG A 146 -14.64 -1.72 13.21
C ARG A 146 -14.40 -0.72 14.34
N LYS A 147 -15.46 -0.09 14.88
CA LYS A 147 -15.37 0.82 16.03
C LYS A 147 -14.86 0.09 17.28
N ARG A 148 -15.43 -1.08 17.58
CA ARG A 148 -14.99 -1.94 18.70
C ARG A 148 -13.52 -2.35 18.55
N LEU A 149 -13.09 -2.72 17.35
CA LEU A 149 -11.70 -3.07 17.08
C LEU A 149 -10.77 -1.87 17.34
N ARG A 150 -11.15 -0.65 16.92
CA ARG A 150 -10.38 0.56 17.22
C ARG A 150 -10.27 0.83 18.72
N GLU A 151 -11.36 0.71 19.46
CA GLU A 151 -11.38 0.91 20.91
C GLU A 151 -10.51 -0.13 21.63
N THR A 152 -10.60 -1.40 21.23
CA THR A 152 -9.75 -2.47 21.80
C THR A 152 -8.27 -2.27 21.47
N MET A 153 -7.93 -1.76 20.27
CA MET A 153 -6.55 -1.41 19.91
C MET A 153 -6.02 -0.24 20.75
N LYS A 154 -6.83 0.81 20.96
CA LYS A 154 -6.48 1.95 21.83
C LYS A 154 -6.25 1.49 23.27
N LEU A 155 -7.15 0.68 23.81
CA LEU A 155 -7.01 0.11 25.15
C LEU A 155 -5.73 -0.73 25.28
N ASN A 156 -5.44 -1.57 24.28
CA ASN A 156 -4.22 -2.39 24.28
C ASN A 156 -2.95 -1.54 24.25
N ALA A 157 -2.93 -0.44 23.50
CA ALA A 157 -1.80 0.49 23.50
C ALA A 157 -1.56 1.13 24.87
N VAL A 158 -2.63 1.58 25.54
CA VAL A 158 -2.54 2.15 26.90
C VAL A 158 -2.07 1.10 27.91
N LEU A 159 -2.62 -0.11 27.87
CA LEU A 159 -2.21 -1.21 28.75
C LEU A 159 -0.75 -1.59 28.56
N ARG A 160 -0.23 -1.57 27.33
CA ARG A 160 1.19 -1.80 27.07
C ARG A 160 2.06 -0.68 27.64
N ALA A 161 1.67 0.58 27.44
CA ALA A 161 2.40 1.72 28.00
C ALA A 161 2.43 1.65 29.54
N GLU A 162 1.32 1.27 30.17
CA GLU A 162 1.25 1.12 31.62
C GLU A 162 2.04 -0.09 32.13
N LYS A 163 2.02 -1.20 31.39
CA LYS A 163 2.88 -2.35 31.68
C LYS A 163 4.37 -1.95 31.64
N GLU A 164 4.79 -1.20 30.63
CA GLU A 164 6.18 -0.72 30.54
C GLU A 164 6.53 0.25 31.68
N ARG A 165 5.61 1.16 32.06
CA ARG A 165 5.79 2.03 33.24
C ARG A 165 5.95 1.20 34.51
N ASN A 166 5.10 0.20 34.71
CA ASN A 166 5.16 -0.71 35.86
C ASN A 166 6.46 -1.54 35.86
N GLU A 167 6.93 -2.00 34.70
CA GLU A 167 8.21 -2.69 34.59
C GLU A 167 9.39 -1.78 34.94
N ARG A 168 9.38 -0.52 34.52
CA ARG A 168 10.40 0.48 34.87
C ARG A 168 10.39 0.82 36.35
N THR A 169 9.21 1.04 36.95
CA THR A 169 9.13 1.31 38.39
C THR A 169 9.59 0.10 39.20
N ILE A 170 9.22 -1.11 38.81
CA ILE A 170 9.72 -2.35 39.43
C ILE A 170 11.23 -2.45 39.26
N ALA A 171 11.79 -2.14 38.09
CA ALA A 171 13.24 -2.16 37.86
C ALA A 171 13.97 -1.11 38.71
N ALA A 172 13.44 0.10 38.83
CA ALA A 172 13.98 1.16 39.68
C ALA A 172 13.95 0.76 41.16
N LEU A 173 12.81 0.24 41.65
CA LEU A 173 12.68 -0.25 43.03
C LEU A 173 13.63 -1.43 43.29
N LYS A 174 13.73 -2.38 42.35
CA LYS A 174 14.70 -3.47 42.44
C LYS A 174 16.15 -2.96 42.41
N GLY A 175 16.46 -1.93 41.64
CA GLY A 175 17.79 -1.30 41.60
C GLY A 175 18.17 -0.57 42.88
N VAL A 176 17.18 0.02 43.58
CA VAL A 176 17.39 0.64 44.90
C VAL A 176 17.58 -0.43 45.98
N ILE A 177 16.88 -1.57 45.88
CA ILE A 177 16.94 -2.65 46.88
C ILE A 177 18.14 -3.58 46.66
N SER A 178 18.51 -3.85 45.41
CA SER A 178 19.58 -4.77 45.07
C SER A 178 20.94 -4.10 45.25
N PRO A 179 21.94 -4.77 45.83
CA PRO A 179 23.31 -4.26 45.77
C PRO A 179 23.72 -4.18 44.31
N SER A 180 24.23 -3.04 43.85
CA SER A 180 24.84 -2.91 42.53
C SER A 180 26.04 -3.86 42.44
N GLN A 181 25.81 -5.10 42.04
CA GLN A 181 26.87 -5.96 41.54
C GLN A 181 27.16 -5.55 40.10
N SER A 182 27.97 -4.49 39.95
CA SER A 182 28.75 -4.30 38.74
C SER A 182 29.85 -3.27 38.95
N SER A 183 31.00 -3.73 39.47
CA SER A 183 32.27 -3.34 38.86
C SER A 183 32.29 -3.91 37.44
N ALA A 184 31.57 -3.29 36.50
CA ALA A 184 31.64 -3.66 35.09
C ALA A 184 32.91 -3.03 34.52
N LYS A 185 34.04 -3.74 34.59
CA LYS A 185 35.26 -3.41 33.85
C LYS A 185 34.92 -3.37 32.36
N LYS A 186 34.83 -2.16 31.77
CA LYS A 186 34.76 -1.97 30.33
C LYS A 186 36.18 -1.71 29.82
N THR A 187 36.83 -2.73 29.29
CA THR A 187 38.09 -2.56 28.54
C THR A 187 37.78 -1.97 27.18
N VAL A 188 38.24 -0.75 26.92
CA VAL A 188 38.25 -0.15 25.57
C VAL A 188 39.66 -0.32 25.01
N LYS A 189 39.80 -1.01 23.88
CA LYS A 189 41.05 -1.04 23.11
C LYS A 189 41.07 0.14 22.14
N THR A 190 42.03 1.04 22.30
CA THR A 190 42.46 1.95 21.24
C THR A 190 43.58 1.31 20.41
N GLU A 191 43.75 1.79 19.19
CA GLU A 191 44.41 1.11 18.07
C GLU A 191 45.94 0.94 18.17
N ASP A 192 46.56 1.29 19.31
CA ASP A 192 48.02 1.21 19.50
C ASP A 192 48.41 0.53 20.83
N GLY A 193 47.74 -0.59 21.14
CA GLY A 193 48.25 -1.67 22.00
C GLY A 193 48.53 -1.40 23.48
N THR A 194 48.38 -0.16 23.97
CA THR A 194 48.66 0.19 25.37
C THR A 194 47.36 0.29 26.18
N GLU A 195 47.23 -0.55 27.22
CA GLU A 195 46.09 -0.55 28.14
C GLU A 195 46.19 0.67 29.08
N MET A 196 45.20 1.57 29.04
CA MET A 196 45.08 2.66 30.00
C MET A 196 43.78 2.48 30.78
N GLU A 197 43.89 2.37 32.11
CA GLU A 197 42.77 2.37 33.03
C GLU A 197 42.27 3.81 33.18
N VAL A 198 41.02 4.07 32.78
CA VAL A 198 40.36 5.35 33.03
C VAL A 198 39.28 5.09 34.07
N ASP A 199 39.46 5.65 35.26
CA ASP A 199 38.42 5.74 36.27
C ASP A 199 37.30 6.63 35.72
N VAL A 200 36.19 6.00 35.33
CA VAL A 200 34.94 6.74 35.16
C VAL A 200 34.40 6.96 36.57
N GLU A 201 34.28 8.23 36.96
CA GLU A 201 33.57 8.64 38.17
C GLU A 201 32.16 8.06 38.12
N ASP A 202 31.97 6.93 38.80
CA ASP A 202 30.67 6.32 38.97
C ASP A 202 29.82 7.27 39.83
N ASP A 203 28.74 7.79 39.25
CA ASP A 203 27.60 8.32 39.99
C ASP A 203 27.17 7.24 41.00
N GLU A 204 27.61 7.38 42.25
CA GLU A 204 27.27 6.50 43.36
C GLU A 204 25.76 6.47 43.54
N ARG A 205 25.08 5.53 42.86
CA ARG A 205 23.66 5.31 43.05
C ARG A 205 23.48 4.72 44.45
N PRO A 206 22.82 5.43 45.38
CA PRO A 206 22.72 4.96 46.75
C PRO A 206 21.74 3.77 46.81
N SER A 207 22.28 2.57 47.01
CA SER A 207 21.48 1.36 47.19
C SER A 207 21.08 1.21 48.67
N LEU A 208 19.81 0.94 48.94
CA LEU A 208 19.31 0.54 50.27
C LEU A 208 19.74 -0.89 50.64
N ALA A 209 20.58 -1.53 49.83
CA ALA A 209 21.14 -2.86 50.06
C ALA A 209 21.94 -2.94 51.38
N PHE A 210 22.43 -1.81 51.91
CA PHE A 210 23.07 -1.76 53.22
C PHE A 210 22.11 -2.13 54.37
N LEU A 211 20.79 -1.92 54.21
CA LEU A 211 19.79 -2.32 55.21
C LEU A 211 19.53 -3.83 55.21
N GLN A 212 19.76 -4.50 54.07
CA GLN A 212 19.70 -5.97 53.99
C GLN A 212 20.99 -6.62 54.52
N LYS A 213 22.13 -5.94 54.39
CA LYS A 213 23.38 -6.33 55.04
C LYS A 213 23.30 -5.96 56.53
N LYS A 214 22.68 -6.82 57.34
CA LYS A 214 22.96 -6.88 58.78
C LYS A 214 24.44 -7.26 58.94
N GLY A 215 25.34 -6.28 58.85
CA GLY A 215 26.76 -6.42 59.15
C GLY A 215 26.98 -6.86 60.60
N ASN A 216 28.24 -7.03 61.01
CA ASN A 216 28.76 -7.55 62.30
C ASN A 216 28.26 -6.81 63.59
N LEU A 217 26.96 -6.55 63.75
CA LEU A 217 26.33 -6.05 64.97
C LEU A 217 26.40 -7.05 66.15
N THR A 218 27.07 -8.18 65.97
CA THR A 218 27.23 -9.23 66.97
C THR A 218 28.59 -9.22 67.68
N LYS A 219 29.51 -8.30 67.36
CA LYS A 219 30.90 -8.40 67.85
C LYS A 219 31.27 -7.64 69.13
N ASP A 220 30.50 -6.66 69.61
CA ASP A 220 30.80 -5.98 70.88
C ASP A 220 29.58 -5.88 71.82
N GLY A 221 29.45 -6.86 72.72
CA GLY A 221 28.34 -6.97 73.68
C GLY A 221 28.45 -6.09 74.93
N LYS A 222 29.41 -5.14 75.01
CA LYS A 222 29.65 -4.35 76.24
C LYS A 222 29.02 -2.95 76.22
N HIS A 223 28.81 -2.33 75.06
CA HIS A 223 28.11 -1.04 74.94
C HIS A 223 27.16 -1.00 73.72
N PRO A 224 26.12 -1.86 73.68
CA PRO A 224 25.26 -2.01 72.50
C PRO A 224 24.50 -0.73 72.14
N ILE A 225 24.11 0.07 73.14
CA ILE A 225 23.36 1.31 72.91
C ILE A 225 24.28 2.38 72.33
N ALA A 226 25.49 2.57 72.86
CA ALA A 226 26.43 3.56 72.35
C ALA A 226 26.86 3.25 70.91
N THR A 227 27.19 1.98 70.61
CA THR A 227 27.57 1.57 69.24
C THR A 227 26.41 1.61 68.26
N THR A 228 25.18 1.32 68.68
CA THR A 228 24.00 1.46 67.81
C THR A 228 23.62 2.92 67.60
N THR A 229 23.78 3.79 68.60
CA THR A 229 23.54 5.23 68.45
C THR A 229 24.63 5.91 67.66
N GLU A 230 25.91 5.54 67.82
CA GLU A 230 27.02 6.06 67.02
C GLU A 230 26.93 5.57 65.58
N PHE A 231 26.57 4.31 65.35
CA PHE A 231 26.27 3.81 64.01
C PHE A 231 25.06 4.54 63.40
N ALA A 232 23.94 4.67 64.12
CA ALA A 232 22.78 5.40 63.62
C ALA A 232 23.11 6.87 63.33
N LEU A 233 23.88 7.53 64.20
CA LEU A 233 24.36 8.90 63.99
C LEU A 233 25.32 9.01 62.79
N ALA A 234 26.18 8.01 62.57
CA ALA A 234 27.06 7.95 61.40
C ALA A 234 26.29 7.67 60.10
N GLN A 235 25.13 6.98 60.17
CA GLN A 235 24.27 6.69 59.01
C GLN A 235 23.27 7.82 58.71
N LEU A 236 23.02 8.75 59.65
CA LEU A 236 22.09 9.87 59.45
C LEU A 236 22.50 10.83 58.32
N PRO A 237 23.79 11.20 58.15
CA PRO A 237 24.23 12.02 57.02
C PRO A 237 23.99 11.34 55.66
N ALA A 238 24.30 10.04 55.56
CA ALA A 238 24.05 9.26 54.35
C ALA A 238 22.55 9.16 54.04
N LEU A 239 21.70 8.97 55.06
CA LEU A 239 20.24 9.00 54.90
C LEU A 239 19.69 10.37 54.51
N LYS A 240 20.25 11.46 55.05
CA LYS A 240 19.87 12.83 54.67
C LYS A 240 20.22 13.12 53.22
N GLN A 241 21.42 12.79 52.77
CA GLN A 241 21.82 12.91 51.37
C GLN A 241 20.95 12.05 50.43
N LEU A 242 20.53 10.87 50.88
CA LEU A 242 19.61 10.01 50.13
C LEU A 242 18.21 10.63 50.03
N LEU A 243 17.72 11.22 51.13
CA LEU A 243 16.40 11.87 51.17
C LEU A 243 16.37 13.13 50.30
N ASP A 244 17.44 13.93 50.33
CA ASP A 244 17.61 15.12 49.51
C ASP A 244 17.67 14.78 48.01
N ASN A 245 18.18 13.60 47.65
CA ASN A 245 18.22 13.09 46.27
C ASN A 245 16.97 12.32 45.83
N LEU A 246 16.22 11.72 46.77
CA LEU A 246 14.96 11.04 46.49
C LEU A 246 13.81 12.01 46.22
N GLY A 247 13.79 13.16 46.90
CA GLY A 247 12.81 14.23 46.69
C GLY A 247 12.68 14.67 45.22
N PRO A 248 13.77 15.07 44.54
CA PRO A 248 13.72 15.44 43.12
C PRO A 248 13.41 14.24 42.22
N ARG A 249 13.85 13.02 42.55
CA ARG A 249 13.54 11.82 41.75
C ARG A 249 12.09 11.37 41.85
N LEU A 250 11.45 11.54 43.00
CA LEU A 250 10.01 11.31 43.14
C LEU A 250 9.22 12.31 42.30
N LYS A 251 9.68 13.57 42.24
CA LYS A 251 9.11 14.58 41.36
C LYS A 251 9.34 14.24 39.88
N GLU A 252 10.56 13.85 39.51
CA GLU A 252 10.90 13.42 38.14
C GLU A 252 10.15 12.16 37.72
N LEU A 253 9.85 11.23 38.63
CA LEU A 253 9.02 10.06 38.37
C LEU A 253 7.52 10.39 38.30
N SER A 254 7.06 11.42 39.03
CA SER A 254 5.65 11.86 38.97
C SER A 254 5.36 12.79 37.79
N GLU A 255 6.35 13.59 37.39
CA GLU A 255 6.27 14.59 36.31
C GLU A 255 6.87 14.07 35.00
N GLY A 256 7.58 12.94 35.04
CA GLY A 256 8.19 12.26 33.90
C GLY A 256 7.15 11.71 32.95
N ASP A 257 6.62 12.60 32.11
CA ASP A 257 5.89 12.31 30.90
C ASP A 257 6.77 11.43 30.01
N GLY A 258 6.54 10.12 30.09
CA GLY A 258 7.34 9.12 29.42
C GLY A 258 7.09 9.12 27.92
N MET A 259 7.71 10.03 27.18
CA MET A 259 7.72 10.04 25.72
C MET A 259 9.03 10.57 25.09
N ALA A 260 10.20 10.31 25.69
CA ALA A 260 11.46 10.55 25.01
C ALA A 260 12.47 9.44 25.33
N GLY A 261 12.87 8.70 24.30
CA GLY A 261 13.99 7.76 24.40
C GLY A 261 13.60 6.30 24.27
N MET A 262 13.14 5.88 23.09
CA MET A 262 13.56 4.63 22.45
C MET A 262 12.89 4.50 21.07
N VAL A 263 13.68 4.07 20.08
CA VAL A 263 13.44 4.10 18.61
C VAL A 263 13.71 5.48 17.99
N GLY A 264 14.77 5.54 17.18
CA GLY A 264 15.30 6.74 16.54
C GLY A 264 14.22 7.58 15.84
N GLU A 265 14.23 8.88 16.12
CA GLU A 265 13.29 9.87 15.59
C GLU A 265 13.18 9.83 14.06
N GLN A 266 14.29 9.56 13.36
CA GLN A 266 14.36 9.56 11.90
C GLN A 266 13.60 8.38 11.25
N GLU A 267 13.64 7.17 11.81
CA GLU A 267 12.89 6.03 11.26
C GLU A 267 11.38 6.12 11.52
N LYS A 268 11.00 6.72 12.66
CA LYS A 268 9.60 7.04 12.96
C LYS A 268 9.09 8.15 12.04
N SER A 269 9.92 9.14 11.69
CA SER A 269 9.57 10.17 10.72
C SER A 269 9.25 9.57 9.36
N TRP A 270 10.15 8.73 8.82
CA TRP A 270 9.96 8.12 7.49
C TRP A 270 8.73 7.21 7.40
N ARG A 271 8.50 6.34 8.39
CA ARG A 271 7.31 5.47 8.39
C ARG A 271 6.02 6.26 8.59
N ARG A 272 6.05 7.32 9.40
CA ARG A 272 4.90 8.19 9.64
C ARG A 272 4.59 9.03 8.39
N GLU A 273 5.58 9.66 7.78
CA GLU A 273 5.47 10.40 6.52
C GLU A 273 4.97 9.50 5.38
N ARG A 274 5.48 8.27 5.28
CA ARG A 274 5.00 7.31 4.28
C ARG A 274 3.56 6.88 4.54
N LEU A 275 3.17 6.68 5.80
CA LEU A 275 1.80 6.32 6.16
C LEU A 275 0.85 7.48 5.87
N GLU A 276 1.23 8.70 6.22
CA GLU A 276 0.49 9.93 5.90
C GLU A 276 0.36 10.14 4.39
N PHE A 277 1.41 9.86 3.62
CA PHE A 277 1.38 9.94 2.16
C PHE A 277 0.42 8.90 1.55
N ILE A 278 0.49 7.64 1.98
CA ILE A 278 -0.41 6.58 1.50
C ILE A 278 -1.86 6.90 1.89
N GLU A 279 -2.11 7.37 3.11
CA GLU A 279 -3.45 7.75 3.56
C GLU A 279 -3.99 8.95 2.76
N LYS A 280 -3.15 9.93 2.45
CA LYS A 280 -3.53 11.09 1.63
C LYS A 280 -3.85 10.70 0.19
N GLU A 281 -3.03 9.87 -0.45
CA GLU A 281 -3.25 9.42 -1.83
C GLU A 281 -4.44 8.46 -1.94
N THR A 282 -4.62 7.55 -0.97
CA THR A 282 -5.80 6.68 -0.93
C THR A 282 -7.09 7.47 -0.68
N ARG A 283 -7.07 8.48 0.20
CA ARG A 283 -8.20 9.40 0.40
C ARG A 283 -8.51 10.16 -0.88
N ARG A 284 -7.52 10.78 -1.51
CA ARG A 284 -7.68 11.52 -2.76
C ARG A 284 -8.22 10.64 -3.89
N HIS A 285 -7.78 9.38 -3.98
CA HIS A 285 -8.28 8.44 -4.98
C HIS A 285 -9.74 8.04 -4.72
N LEU A 286 -10.12 7.79 -3.45
CA LEU A 286 -11.49 7.44 -3.09
C LEU A 286 -12.46 8.62 -3.28
N GLU A 287 -12.01 9.85 -3.00
CA GLU A 287 -12.78 11.08 -3.24
C GLU A 287 -12.91 11.36 -4.75
N ASN A 288 -11.82 11.32 -5.51
CA ASN A 288 -11.83 11.72 -6.94
C ASN A 288 -12.39 10.66 -7.89
N VAL A 289 -12.11 9.38 -7.68
CA VAL A 289 -12.46 8.30 -8.64
C VAL A 289 -13.79 7.66 -8.28
N ARG A 290 -14.10 7.58 -6.98
CA ARG A 290 -15.28 6.87 -6.48
C ARG A 290 -16.37 7.79 -5.94
N GLY A 291 -16.11 9.11 -5.85
CA GLY A 291 -17.07 10.10 -5.39
C GLY A 291 -17.49 9.92 -3.92
N LEU A 292 -16.67 9.23 -3.12
CA LEU A 292 -16.97 8.96 -1.71
C LEU A 292 -16.45 10.12 -0.86
N GLU A 293 -17.31 10.75 -0.07
CA GLU A 293 -16.89 11.75 0.90
C GLU A 293 -16.29 11.05 2.12
N LEU A 294 -15.01 11.29 2.42
CA LEU A 294 -14.36 10.73 3.61
C LEU A 294 -14.30 11.78 4.74
N GLY A 295 -14.76 11.43 5.94
CA GLY A 295 -14.59 12.26 7.13
C GLY A 295 -13.11 12.41 7.52
N SER A 296 -12.81 13.29 8.50
CA SER A 296 -11.44 13.54 9.00
C SER A 296 -10.72 12.29 9.55
N GLN A 297 -11.46 11.19 9.73
CA GLN A 297 -10.98 9.89 10.21
C GLN A 297 -11.22 8.75 9.19
N GLY A 298 -11.51 9.07 7.92
CA GLY A 298 -11.66 8.09 6.83
C GLY A 298 -12.96 7.27 6.85
N GLU A 299 -14.02 7.81 7.45
CA GLU A 299 -15.38 7.26 7.38
C GLU A 299 -16.08 7.71 6.11
N VAL A 300 -16.83 6.82 5.45
CA VAL A 300 -17.64 7.17 4.28
C VAL A 300 -18.86 7.96 4.76
N ARG A 301 -18.99 9.21 4.33
CA ARG A 301 -20.13 10.08 4.60
C ARG A 301 -21.22 9.82 3.56
N ASP A 302 -22.08 8.86 3.85
CA ASP A 302 -23.32 8.67 3.12
C ASP A 302 -24.36 9.67 3.65
N GLY A 303 -24.39 10.88 3.05
CA GLY A 303 -25.54 11.78 2.85
C GLY A 303 -26.49 12.17 4.01
N GLU A 304 -26.40 11.60 5.21
CA GLU A 304 -27.49 11.63 6.20
C GLU A 304 -27.14 12.36 7.51
N TRP A 305 -26.00 13.06 7.57
CA TRP A 305 -25.63 13.87 8.74
C TRP A 305 -25.85 15.37 8.50
N GLN A 306 -26.74 15.97 9.29
CA GLN A 306 -27.05 17.41 9.33
C GLN A 306 -25.93 18.24 10.00
N GLY A 307 -24.76 18.31 9.36
CA GLY A 307 -23.71 19.29 9.64
C GLY A 307 -23.44 20.18 8.42
N GLU A 308 -22.54 21.16 8.54
CA GLU A 308 -22.13 22.05 7.42
C GLU A 308 -21.96 21.23 6.13
N GLY A 309 -22.72 21.64 5.10
CA GLY A 309 -22.97 20.85 3.90
C GLY A 309 -21.73 20.47 3.10
N ARG A 310 -21.97 19.74 1.99
CA ARG A 310 -20.94 19.24 1.07
C ARG A 310 -19.80 20.24 0.89
N LYS A 311 -18.56 19.80 1.14
CA LYS A 311 -17.38 20.55 0.73
C LYS A 311 -17.23 20.36 -0.78
N LEU A 312 -17.79 21.30 -1.54
CA LEU A 312 -17.65 21.34 -3.00
C LEU A 312 -16.16 21.28 -3.36
N GLY A 313 -15.80 20.38 -4.27
CA GLY A 313 -14.43 20.28 -4.76
C GLY A 313 -14.07 21.54 -5.55
N ASN A 314 -12.80 21.96 -5.53
CA ASN A 314 -12.37 23.19 -6.21
C ASN A 314 -12.82 23.27 -7.68
N GLY A 315 -12.88 22.15 -8.41
CA GLY A 315 -13.38 22.11 -9.79
C GLY A 315 -14.90 22.32 -9.90
N GLU A 316 -15.68 21.83 -8.95
CA GLU A 316 -17.13 22.09 -8.90
C GLU A 316 -17.40 23.55 -8.54
N VAL A 317 -16.55 24.16 -7.71
CA VAL A 317 -16.63 25.59 -7.40
C VAL A 317 -16.31 26.42 -8.64
N GLU A 318 -15.26 26.08 -9.40
CA GLU A 318 -14.94 26.74 -10.67
C GLU A 318 -16.06 26.59 -11.72
N ASP A 319 -16.72 25.43 -11.78
CA ASP A 319 -17.82 25.20 -12.70
C ASP A 319 -19.11 25.90 -12.25
N LEU A 320 -19.37 25.99 -10.94
CA LEU A 320 -20.45 26.81 -10.38
C LEU A 320 -20.18 28.30 -10.60
N GLU A 321 -18.93 28.76 -10.49
CA GLU A 321 -18.54 30.13 -10.81
C GLU A 321 -18.73 30.44 -12.30
N LYS A 322 -18.43 29.50 -13.20
CA LYS A 322 -18.75 29.64 -14.63
C LYS A 322 -20.25 29.71 -14.88
N VAL A 323 -21.05 28.88 -14.21
CA VAL A 323 -22.51 28.89 -14.35
C VAL A 323 -23.12 30.17 -13.77
N ILE A 324 -22.60 30.66 -12.64
CA ILE A 324 -23.00 31.94 -12.05
C ILE A 324 -22.60 33.10 -12.97
N GLY A 325 -21.40 33.07 -13.54
CA GLY A 325 -20.97 34.06 -14.54
C GLY A 325 -21.85 34.06 -15.81
N MET A 326 -22.34 32.89 -16.23
CA MET A 326 -23.32 32.79 -17.31
C MET A 326 -24.69 33.38 -16.90
N PHE A 327 -25.13 33.17 -15.66
CA PHE A 327 -26.37 33.76 -15.14
C PHE A 327 -26.29 35.28 -14.92
N GLU A 328 -25.15 35.80 -14.44
CA GLU A 328 -24.91 37.24 -14.35
C GLU A 328 -24.87 37.91 -15.74
N SER A 329 -24.33 37.22 -16.75
CA SER A 329 -24.36 37.70 -18.13
C SER A 329 -25.76 37.72 -18.77
N HIS A 330 -26.74 37.03 -18.15
CA HIS A 330 -28.15 37.02 -18.56
C HIS A 330 -29.05 37.93 -17.69
N ALA A 331 -28.53 38.54 -16.64
CA ALA A 331 -29.26 39.43 -15.74
C ALA A 331 -29.00 40.94 -15.99
N ALA A 332 -28.33 41.29 -17.09
CA ALA A 332 -28.25 42.68 -17.55
C ALA A 332 -29.56 43.06 -18.28
N PRO A 333 -30.29 44.10 -17.85
CA PRO A 333 -31.46 44.58 -18.58
C PRO A 333 -31.02 45.27 -19.89
N PRO A 334 -31.86 45.25 -20.95
CA PRO A 334 -31.57 45.99 -22.17
C PRO A 334 -31.71 47.49 -21.89
N GLU A 335 -30.65 48.26 -22.11
CA GLU A 335 -30.76 49.70 -22.28
C GLU A 335 -31.34 49.99 -23.67
N ASP A 336 -32.62 50.34 -23.70
CA ASP A 336 -33.25 51.03 -24.81
C ASP A 336 -32.64 52.44 -24.94
N GLY A 337 -32.09 52.74 -26.11
CA GLY A 337 -31.51 54.04 -26.44
C GLY A 337 -31.69 54.36 -27.92
N ASP A 338 -32.93 54.39 -28.39
CA ASP A 338 -33.28 54.99 -29.68
C ASP A 338 -33.54 56.50 -29.46
N GLY A 339 -32.70 57.34 -30.05
CA GLY A 339 -32.74 58.79 -29.97
C GLY A 339 -32.62 59.39 -31.37
N ASN A 340 -33.77 59.55 -32.00
CA ASN A 340 -33.95 60.08 -33.35
C ASN A 340 -33.49 61.55 -33.50
N ALA A 341 -33.13 61.89 -34.74
CA ALA A 341 -32.61 63.13 -35.31
C ALA A 341 -33.27 64.47 -34.94
N MET A 342 -32.47 65.56 -34.98
CA MET A 342 -32.69 66.87 -35.67
C MET A 342 -31.32 67.58 -35.79
N ASP A 343 -30.75 67.78 -36.98
CA ASP A 343 -30.82 68.98 -37.85
C ASP A 343 -30.33 70.30 -37.20
N GLU A 344 -29.22 70.85 -37.71
CA GLU A 344 -29.11 72.24 -38.20
C GLU A 344 -27.69 72.51 -38.74
N GLY A 345 -27.61 73.19 -39.88
CA GLY A 345 -26.40 73.38 -40.67
C GLY A 345 -25.63 74.69 -40.45
N ALA A 346 -24.42 74.72 -41.01
CA ALA A 346 -23.73 75.84 -41.65
C ALA A 346 -22.34 75.36 -42.12
#